data_AF-A0A285NKE3-F1
#
_entry.id   AF-A0A285NKE3-F1
#
_cell.length_a   1.000
_cell.length_b   1.000
_cell.length_c   1.000
_cell.angle_alpha   90.00
_cell.angle_beta   90.00
_cell.angle_gamma   90.00
#
_symmetry.space_group_name_H-M   'P 1'
#
loop_
_entity.id
_entity.type
_entity.pdbx_description
1 polymer ?
#
loop_
_entity_poly.entity_id
_entity_poly.type
_entity_poly.pdbx_seq_one_letter_code
_entity_poly.pdbx_strand_id
1 'polypeptide(L)'
;MTHDILQRGNNESFLDYQVRLFSNKDTYKTSFDEIADLLNKEYGSNYGESKWRKSFKEYCNWKDYILSKNLDKEILDKYEEMRVEAEKEKIRKLDQKREYNKAIRNQARFEKLRDDLQDGIQLLERKKPLTFKPSSSTVENVKHGLALFSDWHFGMEVDNSVNKFNKEIFDARVNLLVSKIVDYGLKNEIHTLHVANLGDQISGTIHISTRVQSNEDLVEQVQYVSEVLSEIVSHLSSIFPKVVYYNVIGNHGRSGKKDEVGLKENYEYLIPWYMEARLRNHPNVTIKTDKDGYILDKIFDEEVVYAHGNFDNPNQSVNRLPQLLGVIPKHIFTGHIHHKFSKEYGVTRVHVNPSLIGADDHSTSGRYGGKPAQSFFVFDKEDGLESEYYIRLDKVK
;
A
#
# COMPACT_ATOMS: atom_id res chain seq x y z
N MET A 1 20.51 29.37 40.72
CA MET A 1 21.62 29.10 39.77
C MET A 1 22.86 29.73 40.34
N THR A 2 23.96 28.99 40.36
CA THR A 2 25.17 29.24 41.15
C THR A 2 25.77 30.62 40.85
N HIS A 3 25.98 31.44 41.89
CA HIS A 3 26.67 32.74 41.81
C HIS A 3 28.07 32.66 41.19
N ASP A 4 28.63 31.46 41.08
CA ASP A 4 29.95 31.15 40.55
C ASP A 4 30.06 31.39 39.03
N ILE A 5 28.99 31.14 38.27
CA ILE A 5 29.00 31.33 36.80
C ILE A 5 29.02 32.82 36.43
N LEU A 6 28.56 33.70 37.33
CA LEU A 6 28.53 35.15 37.08
C LEU A 6 29.82 35.84 37.48
N GLN A 7 30.75 35.17 38.18
CA GLN A 7 32.05 35.74 38.52
C GLN A 7 33.05 35.55 37.38
N ARG A 8 34.09 36.38 37.40
CA ARG A 8 35.19 36.29 36.43
C ARG A 8 36.05 35.08 36.75
N GLY A 9 36.33 34.24 35.75
CA GLY A 9 37.23 33.09 35.92
C GLY A 9 38.70 33.51 36.06
N ASN A 10 39.51 32.71 36.75
CA ASN A 10 40.93 33.02 37.01
C ASN A 10 41.78 33.22 35.73
N ASN A 11 41.39 32.60 34.61
CA ASN A 11 42.06 32.71 33.31
C ASN A 11 41.28 33.56 32.29
N GLU A 12 40.23 34.26 32.72
CA GLU A 12 39.38 35.06 31.84
C GLU A 12 39.88 36.52 31.83
N SER A 13 40.03 37.13 30.65
CA SER A 13 40.32 38.57 30.60
C SER A 13 39.09 39.38 31.00
N PHE A 14 39.27 40.64 31.44
CA PHE A 14 38.13 41.48 31.79
C PHE A 14 37.18 41.70 30.60
N LEU A 15 37.73 41.78 29.38
CA LEU A 15 36.94 41.93 28.16
C LEU A 15 36.14 40.67 27.83
N ASP A 16 36.75 39.49 27.98
CA ASP A 16 36.07 38.21 27.76
C ASP A 16 34.93 38.02 28.77
N TYR A 17 35.17 38.42 30.02
CA TYR A 17 34.17 38.42 31.07
C TYR A 17 32.97 39.31 30.72
N GLN A 18 33.23 40.53 30.25
CA GLN A 18 32.20 41.45 29.77
C GLN A 18 31.40 40.85 28.61
N VAL A 19 32.08 40.31 27.58
CA VAL A 19 31.42 39.69 26.42
C VAL A 19 30.56 38.51 26.84
N ARG A 20 31.06 37.64 27.73
CA ARG A 20 30.33 36.45 28.20
C ARG A 20 29.05 36.79 28.94
N LEU A 21 29.08 37.78 29.85
CA LEU A 21 27.91 38.21 30.60
C LEU A 21 26.81 38.77 29.69
N PHE A 22 27.16 39.63 28.73
CA PHE A 22 26.17 40.21 27.82
C PHE A 22 25.68 39.23 26.76
N SER A 23 26.52 38.35 26.20
CA SER A 23 26.11 37.35 25.20
C SER A 23 25.17 36.28 25.75
N ASN A 24 25.24 35.99 27.05
CA ASN A 24 24.43 34.96 27.70
C ASN A 24 23.39 35.52 28.67
N LYS A 25 23.12 36.83 28.63
CA LYS A 25 22.20 37.52 29.55
C LYS A 25 20.86 36.79 29.68
N ASP A 26 20.24 36.40 28.57
CA ASP A 26 18.91 35.78 28.59
C ASP A 26 18.96 34.34 29.12
N THR A 27 20.07 33.64 28.89
CA THR A 27 20.35 32.30 29.46
C THR A 27 20.59 32.38 30.97
N TYR A 28 21.32 33.40 31.43
CA TYR A 28 21.63 33.64 32.84
C TYR A 28 20.50 34.31 33.62
N LYS A 29 19.46 34.79 32.93
CA LYS A 29 18.31 35.51 33.49
C LYS A 29 18.73 36.72 34.33
N THR A 30 19.79 37.41 33.92
CA THR A 30 20.32 38.60 34.62
C THR A 30 19.81 39.89 34.00
N SER A 31 19.67 40.93 34.81
CA SER A 31 19.37 42.27 34.32
C SER A 31 20.64 42.96 33.81
N PHE A 32 20.47 44.00 32.99
CA PHE A 32 21.63 44.76 32.53
C PHE A 32 22.30 45.54 33.66
N ASP A 33 21.53 45.99 34.66
CA ASP A 33 22.04 46.68 35.83
C ASP A 33 22.87 45.73 36.71
N GLU A 34 22.42 44.49 36.88
CA GLU A 34 23.18 43.45 37.59
C GLU A 34 24.51 43.14 36.90
N ILE A 35 24.54 43.09 35.56
CA ILE A 35 25.77 42.93 34.79
C ILE A 35 26.69 44.14 34.99
N ALA A 36 26.14 45.35 35.04
CA ALA A 36 26.91 46.57 35.26
C ALA A 36 27.55 46.59 36.66
N ASP A 37 26.83 46.18 37.70
CA ASP A 37 27.34 46.09 39.06
C ASP A 37 28.50 45.09 39.19
N LEU A 38 28.37 43.92 38.54
CA LEU A 38 29.44 42.91 38.49
C LEU A 38 30.69 43.45 37.79
N LEU A 39 30.53 44.12 36.65
CA LEU A 39 31.65 44.71 35.91
C LEU A 39 32.29 45.89 36.64
N ASN A 40 31.48 46.71 37.30
CA ASN A 40 31.94 47.83 38.12
C ASN A 40 32.77 47.36 39.32
N LYS A 41 32.35 46.27 39.96
CA LYS A 41 33.05 45.65 41.09
C LYS A 41 34.44 45.13 40.68
N GLU A 42 34.55 44.51 39.51
CA GLU A 42 35.81 43.98 38.98
C GLU A 42 36.73 45.07 38.40
N TYR A 43 36.15 46.10 37.77
CA TYR A 43 36.91 47.19 37.15
C TYR A 43 37.31 48.29 38.13
N GLY A 44 36.70 48.34 39.32
CA GLY A 44 36.91 49.42 40.30
C GLY A 44 36.32 50.76 39.84
N SER A 45 35.11 50.74 39.26
CA SER A 45 34.44 51.95 38.75
C SER A 45 32.97 51.98 39.15
N ASN A 46 32.28 53.10 38.88
CA ASN A 46 30.86 53.26 39.13
C ASN A 46 30.14 53.80 37.88
N TYR A 47 30.26 53.08 36.76
CA TYR A 47 29.60 53.46 35.52
C TYR A 47 28.19 52.90 35.45
N GLY A 48 27.25 53.67 34.89
CA GLY A 48 25.93 53.14 34.58
C GLY A 48 25.96 52.07 33.48
N GLU A 49 24.96 51.21 33.49
CA GLU A 49 24.73 50.10 32.55
C GLU A 49 24.87 50.49 31.07
N SER A 50 24.48 51.72 30.71
CA SER A 50 24.60 52.27 29.36
C SER A 50 26.04 52.27 28.82
N LYS A 51 27.04 52.53 29.66
CA LYS A 51 28.46 52.55 29.26
C LYS A 51 28.92 51.15 28.83
N TRP A 52 28.59 50.15 29.63
CA TRP A 52 28.98 48.75 29.39
C TRP A 52 28.24 48.16 28.19
N ARG A 53 26.94 48.49 28.03
CA ARG A 53 26.17 48.12 26.83
C ARG A 53 26.73 48.72 25.55
N LYS A 54 27.12 50.00 25.56
CA LYS A 54 27.71 50.66 24.38
C LYS A 54 29.02 50.00 23.97
N SER A 55 29.88 49.70 24.95
CA SER A 55 31.13 48.97 24.71
C SER A 55 30.90 47.55 24.16
N PHE A 56 29.90 46.82 24.67
CA PHE A 56 29.52 45.52 24.11
C PHE A 56 28.93 45.63 22.69
N LYS A 57 28.15 46.68 22.42
CA LYS A 57 27.61 46.95 21.09
C LYS A 57 28.71 47.28 20.08
N GLU A 58 29.73 48.02 20.48
CA GLU A 58 30.92 48.24 19.65
C GLU A 58 31.61 46.91 19.33
N TYR A 59 31.82 46.04 20.32
CA TYR A 59 32.34 44.69 20.07
C TYR A 59 31.49 43.93 19.04
N CYS A 60 30.16 43.89 19.17
CA CYS A 60 29.29 43.23 18.21
C CYS A 60 29.41 43.80 16.80
N ASN A 61 29.56 45.12 16.66
CA ASN A 61 29.71 45.77 15.35
C ASN A 61 31.04 45.43 14.69
N TRP A 62 32.12 45.33 15.47
CA TRP A 62 33.47 45.04 14.95
C TRP A 62 33.77 43.54 14.85
N LYS A 63 33.03 42.68 15.57
CA LYS A 63 33.23 41.23 15.61
C LYS A 63 33.21 40.61 14.22
N ASP A 64 32.19 40.92 13.43
CA ASP A 64 32.04 40.35 12.08
C ASP A 64 33.15 40.86 11.14
N TYR A 65 33.55 42.13 11.29
CA TYR A 65 34.65 42.72 10.52
C TYR A 65 36.01 42.08 10.86
N ILE A 66 36.31 41.91 12.15
CA ILE A 66 37.56 41.28 12.61
C ILE A 66 37.60 39.81 12.20
N LEU A 67 36.50 39.07 12.36
CA LEU A 67 36.39 37.68 11.88
C LEU A 67 36.62 37.59 10.37
N SER A 68 36.08 38.52 9.59
CA SER A 68 36.28 38.55 8.13
C SER A 68 37.72 38.83 7.68
N LYS A 69 38.54 39.44 8.55
CA LYS A 69 39.91 39.86 8.25
C LYS A 69 41.00 38.97 8.85
N ASN A 70 40.71 38.26 9.96
CA ASN A 70 41.69 37.52 10.75
C ASN A 70 41.50 35.99 10.80
N LEU A 71 40.54 35.42 10.06
CA LEU A 71 40.37 33.96 10.01
C LEU A 71 41.18 33.36 8.85
N ASP A 72 42.07 32.41 9.18
CA ASP A 72 42.75 31.56 8.22
C ASP A 72 41.72 30.91 7.28
N LYS A 73 41.99 30.97 5.97
CA LYS A 73 41.09 30.49 4.92
C LYS A 73 40.64 29.04 5.15
N GLU A 74 41.51 28.22 5.74
CA GLU A 74 41.26 26.81 6.09
C GLU A 74 40.21 26.63 7.21
N ILE A 75 40.13 27.55 8.18
CA ILE A 75 39.12 27.52 9.26
C ILE A 75 37.76 27.98 8.72
N LEU A 76 37.77 28.98 7.82
CA LEU A 76 36.55 29.45 7.16
C LEU A 76 35.95 28.36 6.27
N ASP A 77 36.76 27.69 5.46
CA ASP A 77 36.33 26.59 4.59
C ASP A 77 35.74 25.43 5.44
N LYS A 78 36.39 25.05 6.54
CA LYS A 78 35.87 24.03 7.46
C LYS A 78 34.56 24.41 8.13
N TYR A 79 34.38 25.70 8.48
CA TYR A 79 33.13 26.20 9.04
C TYR A 79 32.00 26.20 8.00
N GLU A 80 32.30 26.55 6.76
CA GLU A 80 31.34 26.45 5.65
C GLU A 80 30.96 25.00 5.35
N GLU A 81 31.93 24.07 5.34
CA GLU A 81 31.67 22.63 5.21
C GLU A 81 30.75 22.11 6.32
N MET A 82 31.04 22.45 7.58
CA MET A 82 30.19 22.08 8.71
C MET A 82 28.78 22.68 8.60
N ARG A 83 28.66 23.93 8.15
CA ARG A 83 27.36 24.59 7.94
C ARG A 83 26.57 23.90 6.82
N VAL A 84 27.23 23.58 5.72
CA VAL A 84 26.61 22.89 4.57
C VAL A 84 26.17 21.48 4.98
N GLU A 85 26.98 20.74 5.72
CA GLU A 85 26.60 19.40 6.17
C GLU A 85 25.46 19.44 7.21
N ALA A 86 25.45 20.43 8.11
CA ALA A 86 24.34 20.64 9.02
C ALA A 86 23.03 20.99 8.29
N GLU A 87 23.07 21.81 7.24
CA GLU A 87 21.88 22.14 6.45
C GLU A 87 21.42 20.94 5.62
N LYS A 88 22.33 20.14 5.04
CA LYS A 88 21.99 18.87 4.39
C LYS A 88 21.29 17.92 5.37
N GLU A 89 21.81 17.79 6.58
CA GLU A 89 21.24 16.91 7.60
C GLU A 89 19.85 17.39 8.07
N LYS A 90 19.66 18.71 8.16
CA LYS A 90 18.35 19.30 8.43
C LYS A 90 17.34 19.01 7.31
N ILE A 91 17.76 19.14 6.05
CA ILE A 91 16.92 18.77 4.89
C ILE A 91 16.57 17.28 4.94
N ARG A 92 17.55 16.39 5.15
CA ARG A 92 17.33 14.94 5.30
C ARG A 92 16.29 14.63 6.39
N LYS A 93 16.37 15.28 7.55
CA LYS A 93 15.41 15.12 8.65
C LYS A 93 14.02 15.64 8.32
N LEU A 94 13.92 16.75 7.60
CA LEU A 94 12.62 17.29 7.15
C LEU A 94 11.95 16.34 6.14
N ASP A 95 12.72 15.79 5.20
CA ASP A 95 12.22 14.81 4.23
C ASP A 95 11.77 13.52 4.91
N GLN A 96 12.58 12.97 5.84
CA GLN A 96 12.19 11.82 6.66
C GLN A 96 10.89 12.08 7.44
N LYS A 97 10.76 13.25 8.06
CA LYS A 97 9.55 13.63 8.81
C LYS A 97 8.33 13.78 7.88
N ARG A 98 8.53 14.30 6.67
CA ARG A 98 7.47 14.43 5.66
C ARG A 98 6.95 13.06 5.22
N GLU A 99 7.84 12.12 4.90
CA GLU A 99 7.46 10.76 4.51
C GLU A 99 6.82 9.99 5.67
N TYR A 100 7.36 10.11 6.89
CA TYR A 100 6.75 9.52 8.08
C TYR A 100 5.33 10.06 8.32
N ASN A 101 5.14 11.38 8.26
CA ASN A 101 3.81 11.99 8.41
C ASN A 101 2.86 11.64 7.25
N LYS A 102 3.38 11.33 6.06
CA LYS A 102 2.58 10.81 4.94
C LYS A 102 2.07 9.41 5.28
N ALA A 103 2.95 8.51 5.71
CA ALA A 103 2.59 7.15 6.12
C ALA A 103 1.55 7.13 7.26
N ILE A 104 1.74 7.94 8.32
CA ILE A 104 0.79 8.03 9.44
C ILE A 104 -0.59 8.52 8.99
N ARG A 105 -0.64 9.56 8.14
CA ARG A 105 -1.92 10.07 7.61
C ARG A 105 -2.64 9.03 6.75
N ASN A 106 -1.89 8.24 5.98
CA ASN A 106 -2.47 7.18 5.16
C ASN A 106 -3.01 6.05 6.04
N GLN A 107 -2.24 5.60 7.03
CA GLN A 107 -2.69 4.59 8.00
C GLN A 107 -3.99 5.00 8.71
N ALA A 108 -4.04 6.23 9.24
CA ALA A 108 -5.23 6.73 9.93
C ALA A 108 -6.47 6.79 9.02
N ARG A 109 -6.29 7.02 7.71
CA ARG A 109 -7.40 7.00 6.73
C ARG A 109 -7.90 5.58 6.47
N PHE A 110 -6.99 4.62 6.31
CA PHE A 110 -7.35 3.22 6.14
C PHE A 110 -8.09 2.68 7.38
N GLU A 111 -7.62 3.04 8.58
CA GLU A 111 -8.27 2.66 9.84
C GLU A 111 -9.68 3.26 9.95
N LYS A 112 -9.82 4.56 9.68
CA LYS A 112 -11.14 5.19 9.68
C LYS A 112 -12.09 4.53 8.66
N LEU A 113 -11.60 4.29 7.44
CA LEU A 113 -12.41 3.68 6.39
C LEU A 113 -12.83 2.26 6.78
N ARG A 114 -11.96 1.48 7.41
CA ARG A 114 -12.32 0.17 7.98
C ARG A 114 -13.44 0.30 9.00
N ASP A 115 -13.32 1.23 9.92
CA ASP A 115 -14.31 1.40 11.00
C ASP A 115 -15.67 1.84 10.41
N ASP A 116 -15.68 2.81 9.48
CA ASP A 116 -16.87 3.26 8.75
C ASP A 116 -17.52 2.10 7.95
N LEU A 117 -16.70 1.22 7.35
CA LEU A 117 -17.18 0.03 6.64
C LEU A 117 -17.84 -0.98 7.59
N GLN A 118 -17.28 -1.20 8.78
CA GLN A 118 -17.84 -2.16 9.74
C GLN A 118 -19.26 -1.76 10.18
N ASP A 119 -19.47 -0.47 10.45
CA ASP A 119 -20.80 0.07 10.78
C ASP A 119 -21.78 -0.05 9.60
N GLY A 120 -21.28 0.23 8.38
CA GLY A 120 -22.05 0.06 7.15
C GLY A 120 -22.51 -1.38 6.91
N ILE A 121 -21.65 -2.36 7.17
CA ILE A 121 -21.93 -3.79 7.00
C ILE A 121 -23.05 -4.25 7.95
N GLN A 122 -23.04 -3.80 9.21
CA GLN A 122 -24.11 -4.16 10.16
C GLN A 122 -25.49 -3.65 9.73
N LEU A 123 -25.55 -2.45 9.14
CA LEU A 123 -26.78 -1.92 8.56
C LEU A 123 -27.20 -2.67 7.30
N LEU A 124 -26.24 -3.01 6.45
CA LEU A 124 -26.48 -3.77 5.22
C LEU A 124 -27.02 -5.17 5.52
N GLU A 125 -26.48 -5.86 6.52
CA GLU A 125 -26.95 -7.18 6.95
C GLU A 125 -28.42 -7.21 7.35
N ARG A 126 -28.90 -6.15 7.99
CA ARG A 126 -30.31 -6.01 8.35
C ARG A 126 -31.20 -5.85 7.11
N LYS A 127 -30.69 -5.23 6.05
CA LYS A 127 -31.42 -4.97 4.80
C LYS A 127 -31.33 -6.13 3.81
N LYS A 128 -30.15 -6.77 3.71
CA LYS A 128 -29.81 -7.84 2.76
C LYS A 128 -29.00 -8.93 3.48
N PRO A 129 -29.64 -9.82 4.23
CA PRO A 129 -28.92 -10.90 4.93
C PRO A 129 -28.35 -11.90 3.92
N LEU A 130 -27.12 -12.34 4.13
CA LEU A 130 -26.55 -13.48 3.41
C LEU A 130 -26.93 -14.76 4.15
N THR A 131 -27.76 -15.59 3.51
CA THR A 131 -28.21 -16.84 4.11
C THR A 131 -27.22 -17.95 3.82
N PHE A 132 -26.60 -18.48 4.87
CA PHE A 132 -25.79 -19.68 4.77
C PHE A 132 -26.66 -20.92 4.96
N LYS A 133 -26.54 -21.88 4.04
CA LYS A 133 -27.03 -23.25 4.21
C LYS A 133 -25.88 -24.18 3.89
N PRO A 134 -25.40 -25.01 4.84
CA PRO A 134 -24.26 -25.87 4.61
C PRO A 134 -24.58 -26.91 3.53
N SER A 135 -23.59 -27.19 2.69
CA SER A 135 -23.65 -28.31 1.74
C SER A 135 -23.74 -29.63 2.49
N SER A 136 -24.57 -30.55 2.03
CA SER A 136 -24.83 -31.85 2.68
C SER A 136 -23.82 -32.94 2.33
N SER A 137 -22.80 -32.64 1.51
CA SER A 137 -21.82 -33.64 1.08
C SER A 137 -20.80 -33.93 2.18
N THR A 138 -20.57 -35.21 2.45
CA THR A 138 -19.68 -35.73 3.51
C THR A 138 -18.47 -36.49 2.96
N VAL A 139 -18.29 -36.53 1.64
CA VAL A 139 -17.21 -37.28 0.99
C VAL A 139 -15.96 -36.41 0.87
N GLU A 140 -14.99 -36.63 1.75
CA GLU A 140 -13.81 -35.78 1.97
C GLU A 140 -12.72 -35.83 0.88
N ASN A 141 -12.81 -36.69 -0.15
CA ASN A 141 -11.67 -36.92 -1.06
C ASN A 141 -12.11 -37.27 -2.50
N VAL A 142 -12.54 -36.29 -3.29
CA VAL A 142 -12.72 -36.52 -4.74
C VAL A 142 -11.89 -35.51 -5.53
N LYS A 143 -12.31 -34.26 -5.64
CA LYS A 143 -11.59 -33.26 -6.47
C LYS A 143 -11.63 -31.86 -5.87
N HIS A 144 -10.61 -31.06 -6.20
CA HIS A 144 -10.53 -29.64 -5.86
C HIS A 144 -10.75 -28.79 -7.12
N GLY A 145 -11.53 -27.71 -7.00
CA GLY A 145 -11.73 -26.74 -8.07
C GLY A 145 -10.94 -25.47 -7.78
N LEU A 146 -10.47 -24.77 -8.81
CA LEU A 146 -9.84 -23.46 -8.68
C LEU A 146 -10.47 -22.49 -9.69
N ALA A 147 -11.26 -21.55 -9.20
CA ALA A 147 -11.78 -20.43 -9.97
C ALA A 147 -10.81 -19.26 -9.88
N LEU A 148 -10.38 -18.72 -11.02
CA LEU A 148 -9.56 -17.51 -11.07
C LEU A 148 -10.44 -16.30 -11.35
N PHE A 149 -10.29 -15.26 -10.54
CA PHE A 149 -10.87 -13.92 -10.74
C PHE A 149 -9.73 -12.93 -10.92
N SER A 150 -9.67 -12.21 -12.04
CA SER A 150 -8.65 -11.17 -12.23
C SER A 150 -9.12 -10.11 -13.20
N ASP A 151 -8.58 -8.90 -13.03
CA ASP A 151 -8.71 -7.81 -14.01
C ASP A 151 -10.20 -7.54 -14.35
N TRP A 152 -11.00 -7.34 -13.30
CA TRP A 152 -12.41 -6.95 -13.45
C TRP A 152 -12.53 -5.49 -13.83
N HIS A 153 -11.64 -4.64 -13.32
CA HIS A 153 -11.60 -3.20 -13.59
C HIS A 153 -12.98 -2.55 -13.39
N PHE A 154 -13.66 -2.89 -12.30
CA PHE A 154 -14.97 -2.28 -12.01
C PHE A 154 -14.83 -0.75 -11.89
N GLY A 155 -15.80 -0.02 -12.45
CA GLY A 155 -15.77 1.43 -12.59
C GLY A 155 -15.43 1.90 -14.01
N MET A 156 -14.68 1.11 -14.79
CA MET A 156 -14.37 1.50 -16.18
C MET A 156 -15.58 1.36 -17.11
N GLU A 157 -15.68 2.30 -18.04
CA GLU A 157 -16.57 2.23 -19.19
C GLU A 157 -15.74 2.06 -20.46
N VAL A 158 -16.09 1.06 -21.26
CA VAL A 158 -15.46 0.77 -22.55
C VAL A 158 -16.56 0.66 -23.60
N ASP A 159 -16.43 1.42 -24.67
CA ASP A 159 -17.25 1.24 -25.88
C ASP A 159 -16.35 1.45 -27.10
N ASN A 160 -15.73 0.37 -27.55
CA ASN A 160 -14.87 0.38 -28.73
C ASN A 160 -15.31 -0.70 -29.73
N SER A 161 -14.62 -0.78 -30.88
CA SER A 161 -15.01 -1.66 -31.98
C SER A 161 -14.94 -3.16 -31.65
N VAL A 162 -14.26 -3.54 -30.56
CA VAL A 162 -14.00 -4.94 -30.21
C VAL A 162 -14.60 -5.35 -28.86
N ASN A 163 -15.03 -4.40 -28.02
CA ASN A 163 -15.54 -4.68 -26.68
C ASN A 163 -16.48 -3.58 -26.17
N LYS A 164 -17.45 -4.00 -25.35
CA LYS A 164 -18.26 -3.12 -24.52
C LYS A 164 -18.15 -3.55 -23.06
N PHE A 165 -18.08 -2.59 -22.16
CA PHE A 165 -18.03 -2.81 -20.74
C PHE A 165 -18.60 -1.60 -19.98
N ASN A 166 -19.47 -1.88 -19.03
CA ASN A 166 -20.05 -0.94 -18.08
C ASN A 166 -20.55 -1.76 -16.89
N LYS A 167 -21.21 -1.11 -15.92
CA LYS A 167 -21.74 -1.77 -14.73
C LYS A 167 -22.70 -2.92 -15.06
N GLU A 168 -23.64 -2.72 -15.99
CA GLU A 168 -24.64 -3.74 -16.34
C GLU A 168 -23.99 -4.97 -16.99
N ILE A 169 -23.01 -4.75 -17.88
CA ILE A 169 -22.23 -5.82 -18.51
C ILE A 169 -21.35 -6.52 -17.47
N PHE A 170 -20.76 -5.78 -16.54
CA PHE A 170 -20.00 -6.34 -15.42
C PHE A 170 -20.87 -7.33 -14.63
N ASP A 171 -22.04 -6.89 -14.15
CA ASP A 171 -22.95 -7.74 -13.36
C ASP A 171 -23.37 -8.98 -14.15
N ALA A 172 -23.70 -8.82 -15.43
CA ALA A 172 -24.09 -9.94 -16.29
C ALA A 172 -22.93 -10.91 -16.58
N ARG A 173 -21.70 -10.43 -16.75
CA ARG A 173 -20.50 -11.27 -16.92
C ARG A 173 -20.15 -12.01 -15.65
N VAL A 174 -20.21 -11.35 -14.49
CA VAL A 174 -20.00 -11.97 -13.17
C VAL A 174 -21.04 -13.07 -12.93
N ASN A 175 -22.31 -12.80 -13.19
CA ASN A 175 -23.36 -13.81 -13.06
C ASN A 175 -23.13 -15.03 -13.96
N LEU A 176 -22.73 -14.81 -15.22
CA LEU A 176 -22.39 -15.89 -16.14
C LEU A 176 -21.17 -16.69 -15.66
N LEU A 177 -20.14 -16.01 -15.17
CA LEU A 177 -18.94 -16.63 -14.61
C LEU A 177 -19.27 -17.56 -13.45
N VAL A 178 -20.02 -17.05 -12.47
CA VAL A 178 -20.42 -17.81 -11.27
C VAL A 178 -21.29 -19.00 -11.65
N SER A 179 -22.27 -18.82 -12.53
CA SER A 179 -23.09 -19.92 -13.05
C SER A 179 -22.25 -21.00 -13.70
N LYS A 180 -21.24 -20.63 -14.49
CA LYS A 180 -20.34 -21.60 -15.13
C LYS A 180 -19.43 -22.32 -14.14
N ILE A 181 -18.93 -21.62 -13.11
CA ILE A 181 -18.16 -22.23 -12.02
C ILE A 181 -19.00 -23.25 -11.26
N VAL A 182 -20.27 -22.92 -10.96
CA VAL A 182 -21.20 -23.86 -10.33
C VAL A 182 -21.45 -25.07 -11.23
N ASP A 183 -21.77 -24.84 -12.52
CA ASP A 183 -22.01 -25.92 -13.48
C ASP A 183 -20.81 -26.88 -13.56
N TYR A 184 -19.59 -26.34 -13.73
CA TYR A 184 -18.38 -27.15 -13.82
C TYR A 184 -18.00 -27.77 -12.49
N GLY A 185 -18.17 -27.07 -11.37
CA GLY A 185 -17.88 -27.58 -10.04
C GLY A 185 -18.77 -28.77 -9.69
N LEU A 186 -20.08 -28.68 -9.95
CA LEU A 186 -21.01 -29.79 -9.73
C LEU A 186 -20.74 -30.95 -10.69
N LYS A 187 -20.49 -30.67 -11.98
CA LYS A 187 -20.18 -31.70 -12.98
C LYS A 187 -18.93 -32.52 -12.63
N ASN A 188 -17.92 -31.90 -12.02
CA ASN A 188 -16.68 -32.57 -11.64
C ASN A 188 -16.66 -32.97 -10.16
N GLU A 189 -17.81 -32.91 -9.46
CA GLU A 189 -17.96 -33.35 -8.07
C GLU A 189 -16.93 -32.70 -7.12
N ILE A 190 -16.72 -31.40 -7.29
CA ILE A 190 -15.75 -30.64 -6.50
C ILE A 190 -16.17 -30.58 -5.03
N HIS A 191 -15.27 -30.99 -4.14
CA HIS A 191 -15.44 -30.88 -2.70
C HIS A 191 -14.92 -29.54 -2.16
N THR A 192 -13.68 -29.19 -2.51
CA THR A 192 -13.04 -27.95 -2.09
C THR A 192 -12.92 -27.00 -3.27
N LEU A 193 -13.56 -25.84 -3.18
CA LEU A 193 -13.41 -24.77 -4.17
C LEU A 193 -12.42 -23.72 -3.67
N HIS A 194 -11.31 -23.61 -4.37
CA HIS A 194 -10.38 -22.49 -4.29
C HIS A 194 -10.90 -21.37 -5.20
N VAL A 195 -10.98 -20.14 -4.69
CA VAL A 195 -11.34 -18.95 -5.45
C VAL A 195 -10.17 -17.98 -5.32
N ALA A 196 -9.36 -17.86 -6.37
CA ALA A 196 -8.20 -16.99 -6.37
C ALA A 196 -8.50 -15.68 -7.08
N ASN A 197 -8.68 -14.61 -6.30
CA ASN A 197 -8.61 -13.24 -6.79
C ASN A 197 -7.14 -12.84 -6.99
N LEU A 198 -6.78 -12.61 -8.25
CA LEU A 198 -5.44 -12.23 -8.69
C LEU A 198 -5.28 -10.72 -8.89
N GLY A 199 -6.20 -9.89 -8.36
CA GLY A 199 -6.06 -8.43 -8.33
C GLY A 199 -6.73 -7.69 -9.50
N ASP A 200 -6.64 -6.36 -9.46
CA ASP A 200 -7.25 -5.42 -10.40
C ASP A 200 -8.78 -5.60 -10.49
N GLN A 201 -9.41 -5.69 -9.31
CA GLN A 201 -10.86 -5.82 -9.20
C GLN A 201 -11.57 -4.47 -9.40
N ILE A 202 -10.90 -3.39 -8.99
CA ILE A 202 -11.32 -2.02 -9.23
C ILE A 202 -10.44 -1.41 -10.33
N SER A 203 -11.01 -0.54 -11.14
CA SER A 203 -10.26 0.14 -12.21
C SER A 203 -9.33 1.23 -11.69
N GLY A 204 -9.54 1.65 -10.44
CA GLY A 204 -8.75 2.67 -9.81
C GLY A 204 -9.34 4.05 -10.08
N THR A 205 -8.46 5.04 -10.20
CA THR A 205 -8.84 6.43 -10.42
C THR A 205 -9.14 6.71 -11.90
N ILE A 206 -10.40 6.93 -12.27
CA ILE A 206 -10.82 7.02 -13.69
C ILE A 206 -11.01 8.48 -14.14
N HIS A 207 -11.73 9.28 -13.36
CA HIS A 207 -12.08 10.65 -13.70
C HIS A 207 -11.87 11.56 -12.51
N ILE A 208 -10.90 12.47 -12.57
CA ILE A 208 -10.73 13.43 -11.49
C ILE A 208 -10.10 14.75 -11.89
N SER A 209 -10.68 15.79 -11.30
CA SER A 209 -10.09 17.12 -11.15
C SER A 209 -9.39 17.31 -9.80
N THR A 210 -9.76 16.53 -8.75
CA THR A 210 -9.21 16.67 -7.39
C THR A 210 -8.96 15.33 -6.69
N ARG A 211 -8.05 15.30 -5.71
CA ARG A 211 -7.71 14.09 -4.94
C ARG A 211 -8.86 13.58 -4.05
N VAL A 212 -9.79 14.45 -3.63
CA VAL A 212 -10.92 14.04 -2.78
C VAL A 212 -11.89 13.18 -3.57
N GLN A 213 -12.32 13.67 -4.74
CA GLN A 213 -13.18 12.93 -5.67
C GLN A 213 -12.57 11.57 -6.04
N SER A 214 -11.24 11.49 -6.18
CA SER A 214 -10.54 10.23 -6.48
C SER A 214 -10.77 9.17 -5.41
N ASN A 215 -10.73 9.60 -4.15
CA ASN A 215 -10.84 8.67 -3.04
C ASN A 215 -12.28 8.23 -2.85
N GLU A 216 -13.25 9.12 -3.09
CA GLU A 216 -14.67 8.80 -3.05
C GLU A 216 -15.02 7.74 -4.11
N ASP A 217 -14.58 7.95 -5.36
CA ASP A 217 -14.74 6.98 -6.46
C ASP A 217 -14.13 5.60 -6.14
N LEU A 218 -12.88 5.59 -5.66
CA LEU A 218 -12.21 4.35 -5.24
C LEU A 218 -12.96 3.62 -4.11
N VAL A 219 -13.49 4.36 -3.14
CA VAL A 219 -14.26 3.77 -2.03
C VAL A 219 -15.56 3.15 -2.54
N GLU A 220 -16.29 3.82 -3.44
CA GLU A 220 -17.51 3.28 -4.05
C GLU A 220 -17.22 2.00 -4.85
N GLN A 221 -16.16 2.00 -5.66
CA GLN A 221 -15.74 0.82 -6.42
C GLN A 221 -15.41 -0.35 -5.49
N VAL A 222 -14.60 -0.12 -4.43
CA VAL A 222 -14.26 -1.15 -3.45
C VAL A 222 -15.49 -1.68 -2.74
N GLN A 223 -16.40 -0.80 -2.29
CA GLN A 223 -17.61 -1.21 -1.59
C GLN A 223 -18.47 -2.12 -2.48
N TYR A 224 -18.68 -1.73 -3.75
CA TYR A 224 -19.48 -2.52 -4.67
C TYR A 224 -18.86 -3.88 -4.95
N VAL A 225 -17.59 -3.91 -5.33
CA VAL A 225 -16.86 -5.15 -5.64
C VAL A 225 -16.79 -6.07 -4.43
N SER A 226 -16.58 -5.52 -3.24
CA SER A 226 -16.51 -6.33 -2.00
C SER A 226 -17.84 -6.98 -1.66
N GLU A 227 -18.96 -6.29 -1.85
CA GLU A 227 -20.29 -6.88 -1.66
C GLU A 227 -20.58 -7.94 -2.72
N VAL A 228 -20.26 -7.67 -4.00
CA VAL A 228 -20.40 -8.66 -5.08
C VAL A 228 -19.60 -9.92 -4.78
N LEU A 229 -18.32 -9.79 -4.39
CA LEU A 229 -17.48 -10.92 -4.02
C LEU A 229 -18.03 -11.66 -2.79
N SER A 230 -18.57 -10.93 -1.80
CA SER A 230 -19.20 -11.54 -0.63
C SER A 230 -20.44 -12.35 -1.01
N GLU A 231 -21.29 -11.83 -1.89
CA GLU A 231 -22.46 -12.54 -2.42
C GLU A 231 -22.06 -13.80 -3.18
N ILE A 232 -21.03 -13.71 -4.02
CA ILE A 232 -20.50 -14.84 -4.78
C ILE A 232 -19.98 -15.92 -3.83
N VAL A 233 -19.10 -15.56 -2.89
CA VAL A 233 -18.51 -16.54 -1.96
C VAL A 233 -19.56 -17.13 -1.04
N SER A 234 -20.53 -16.33 -0.57
CA SER A 234 -21.68 -16.84 0.17
C SER A 234 -22.47 -17.88 -0.65
N HIS A 235 -22.81 -17.55 -1.90
CA HIS A 235 -23.51 -18.48 -2.79
C HIS A 235 -22.71 -19.77 -3.03
N LEU A 236 -21.43 -19.66 -3.38
CA LEU A 236 -20.54 -20.80 -3.60
C LEU A 236 -20.39 -21.65 -2.34
N SER A 237 -20.29 -21.04 -1.16
CA SER A 237 -20.17 -21.75 0.12
C SER A 237 -21.43 -22.55 0.48
N SER A 238 -22.59 -22.21 -0.09
CA SER A 238 -23.81 -23.00 0.06
C SER A 238 -23.84 -24.25 -0.81
N ILE A 239 -22.99 -24.30 -1.84
CA ILE A 239 -22.91 -25.37 -2.82
C ILE A 239 -21.74 -26.31 -2.48
N PHE A 240 -20.55 -25.74 -2.31
CA PHE A 240 -19.31 -26.47 -2.08
C PHE A 240 -19.07 -26.67 -0.57
N PRO A 241 -18.75 -27.89 -0.12
CA PRO A 241 -18.45 -28.18 1.28
C PRO A 241 -17.40 -27.26 1.89
N LYS A 242 -16.34 -26.94 1.15
CA LYS A 242 -15.26 -26.05 1.59
C LYS A 242 -14.93 -25.02 0.53
N VAL A 243 -14.78 -23.77 0.94
CA VAL A 243 -14.36 -22.66 0.07
C VAL A 243 -13.13 -21.96 0.65
N VAL A 244 -12.09 -21.81 -0.16
CA VAL A 244 -10.89 -21.04 0.21
C VAL A 244 -10.75 -19.88 -0.76
N TYR A 245 -10.90 -18.66 -0.25
CA TYR A 245 -10.74 -17.43 -1.02
C TYR A 245 -9.33 -16.87 -0.83
N TYR A 246 -8.66 -16.57 -1.93
CA TYR A 246 -7.33 -15.95 -1.96
C TYR A 246 -7.46 -14.55 -2.52
N ASN A 247 -6.85 -13.57 -1.86
CA ASN A 247 -6.82 -12.19 -2.31
C ASN A 247 -5.38 -11.73 -2.53
N VAL A 248 -5.01 -11.59 -3.80
CA VAL A 248 -3.80 -10.86 -4.21
C VAL A 248 -4.21 -9.50 -4.75
N ILE A 249 -3.56 -8.43 -4.28
CA ILE A 249 -3.81 -7.08 -4.79
C ILE A 249 -3.22 -6.86 -6.19
N GLY A 250 -3.94 -6.08 -7.00
CA GLY A 250 -3.48 -5.57 -8.28
C GLY A 250 -2.71 -4.25 -8.18
N ASN A 251 -2.45 -3.61 -9.31
CA ASN A 251 -1.83 -2.28 -9.36
C ASN A 251 -2.82 -1.12 -9.53
N HIS A 252 -4.08 -1.37 -9.89
CA HIS A 252 -5.08 -0.33 -10.12
C HIS A 252 -5.65 0.27 -8.84
N GLY A 253 -5.70 -0.50 -7.75
CA GLY A 253 -6.17 0.01 -6.46
C GLY A 253 -5.20 0.93 -5.70
N ARG A 254 -4.05 1.32 -6.28
CA ARG A 254 -3.09 2.21 -5.63
C ARG A 254 -3.67 3.61 -5.44
N SER A 255 -3.46 4.20 -4.27
CA SER A 255 -3.91 5.56 -3.94
C SER A 255 -3.18 6.70 -4.68
N GLY A 256 -2.27 6.37 -5.60
CA GLY A 256 -1.43 7.30 -6.36
C GLY A 256 -0.51 6.57 -7.33
N LYS A 257 0.44 7.29 -7.93
CA LYS A 257 1.33 6.75 -8.97
C LYS A 257 2.28 5.68 -8.43
N LYS A 258 2.67 4.74 -9.30
CA LYS A 258 3.56 3.60 -8.99
C LYS A 258 4.85 4.00 -8.25
N ASP A 259 5.46 5.13 -8.62
CA ASP A 259 6.74 5.57 -8.04
C ASP A 259 6.57 6.37 -6.74
N GLU A 260 5.33 6.70 -6.36
CA GLU A 260 5.02 7.57 -5.22
C GLU A 260 4.42 6.81 -4.03
N VAL A 261 3.99 5.57 -4.24
CA VAL A 261 3.07 4.84 -3.37
C VAL A 261 3.56 3.39 -3.22
N GLY A 262 3.86 3.00 -1.98
CA GLY A 262 4.26 1.63 -1.68
C GLY A 262 3.12 0.64 -1.88
N LEU A 263 3.45 -0.65 -2.03
CA LEU A 263 2.45 -1.72 -2.23
C LEU A 263 1.29 -1.69 -1.23
N LYS A 264 1.59 -1.34 0.03
CA LYS A 264 0.65 -1.31 1.14
C LYS A 264 -0.38 -0.17 1.08
N GLU A 265 -0.19 0.80 0.19
CA GLU A 265 -1.11 1.92 -0.01
C GLU A 265 -2.08 1.63 -1.16
N ASN A 266 -2.79 0.51 -1.03
CA ASN A 266 -3.71 -0.05 -2.02
C ASN A 266 -5.08 -0.32 -1.40
N TYR A 267 -6.13 0.23 -2.04
CA TYR A 267 -7.52 0.10 -1.62
C TYR A 267 -8.07 -1.33 -1.73
N GLU A 268 -7.47 -2.20 -2.56
CA GLU A 268 -7.87 -3.60 -2.66
C GLU A 268 -7.59 -4.41 -1.38
N TYR A 269 -6.74 -3.92 -0.47
CA TYR A 269 -6.58 -4.53 0.85
C TYR A 269 -7.83 -4.42 1.73
N LEU A 270 -8.77 -3.52 1.41
CA LEU A 270 -10.04 -3.40 2.12
C LEU A 270 -11.06 -4.47 1.72
N ILE A 271 -10.91 -5.07 0.52
CA ILE A 271 -11.79 -6.13 0.02
C ILE A 271 -11.84 -7.33 0.99
N PRO A 272 -10.71 -7.95 1.37
CA PRO A 272 -10.76 -9.08 2.29
C PRO A 272 -11.29 -8.70 3.67
N TRP A 273 -11.01 -7.49 4.17
CA TRP A 273 -11.55 -7.02 5.45
C TRP A 273 -13.08 -6.90 5.42
N TYR A 274 -13.62 -6.36 4.33
CA TYR A 274 -15.06 -6.32 4.10
C TYR A 274 -15.64 -7.74 4.08
N MET A 275 -15.03 -8.63 3.29
CA MET A 275 -15.50 -10.01 3.14
C MET A 275 -15.46 -10.78 4.46
N GLU A 276 -14.42 -10.63 5.27
CA GLU A 276 -14.32 -11.25 6.60
C GLU A 276 -15.47 -10.84 7.51
N ALA A 277 -15.78 -9.53 7.56
CA ALA A 277 -16.90 -9.03 8.35
C ALA A 277 -18.26 -9.52 7.82
N ARG A 278 -18.43 -9.52 6.50
CA ARG A 278 -19.67 -9.87 5.78
C ARG A 278 -19.96 -11.38 5.78
N LEU A 279 -18.92 -12.21 5.79
CA LEU A 279 -19.00 -13.67 5.70
C LEU A 279 -18.75 -14.37 7.04
N ARG A 280 -18.68 -13.65 8.17
CA ARG A 280 -18.40 -14.22 9.51
C ARG A 280 -19.26 -15.42 9.93
N ASN A 281 -20.47 -15.55 9.35
CA ASN A 281 -21.40 -16.66 9.62
C ASN A 281 -21.25 -17.84 8.63
N HIS A 282 -20.20 -17.87 7.81
CA HIS A 282 -19.90 -18.93 6.84
C HIS A 282 -18.67 -19.71 7.30
N PRO A 283 -18.81 -20.68 8.23
CA PRO A 283 -17.66 -21.36 8.85
C PRO A 283 -16.85 -22.23 7.89
N ASN A 284 -17.38 -22.54 6.71
CA ASN A 284 -16.71 -23.29 5.66
C ASN A 284 -15.93 -22.43 4.66
N VAL A 285 -15.88 -21.10 4.90
CA VAL A 285 -15.09 -20.15 4.10
C VAL A 285 -13.81 -19.80 4.84
N THR A 286 -12.67 -19.89 4.16
CA THR A 286 -11.37 -19.40 4.65
C THR A 286 -10.87 -18.31 3.71
N ILE A 287 -10.53 -17.13 4.24
CA ILE A 287 -9.96 -16.02 3.48
C ILE A 287 -8.45 -15.96 3.75
N LYS A 288 -7.65 -15.89 2.68
CA LYS A 288 -6.19 -15.74 2.71
C LYS A 288 -5.80 -14.50 1.91
N THR A 289 -5.01 -13.61 2.49
CA THR A 289 -4.59 -12.35 1.87
C THR A 289 -3.10 -12.32 1.62
N ASP A 290 -2.67 -11.69 0.53
CA ASP A 290 -1.26 -11.44 0.30
C ASP A 290 -0.68 -10.43 1.31
N LYS A 291 0.63 -10.47 1.47
CA LYS A 291 1.40 -9.45 2.21
C LYS A 291 2.35 -8.68 1.30
N ASP A 292 2.89 -9.38 0.31
CA ASP A 292 3.99 -8.93 -0.55
C ASP A 292 3.63 -9.05 -2.05
N GLY A 293 2.33 -9.10 -2.38
CA GLY A 293 1.86 -9.22 -3.77
C GLY A 293 1.80 -10.65 -4.33
N TYR A 294 1.99 -11.66 -3.47
CA TYR A 294 1.84 -13.07 -3.82
C TYR A 294 1.31 -13.90 -2.64
N ILE A 295 0.77 -15.08 -2.94
CA ILE A 295 0.41 -16.11 -1.96
C ILE A 295 0.99 -17.45 -2.44
N LEU A 296 1.80 -18.09 -1.60
CA LEU A 296 2.19 -19.49 -1.74
C LEU A 296 1.22 -20.35 -0.93
N ASP A 297 0.60 -21.35 -1.57
CA ASP A 297 -0.26 -22.32 -0.90
C ASP A 297 -0.15 -23.70 -1.56
N LYS A 298 -0.98 -24.64 -1.12
CA LYS A 298 -1.05 -25.99 -1.69
C LYS A 298 -2.47 -26.35 -2.13
N ILE A 299 -2.56 -27.03 -3.27
CA ILE A 299 -3.74 -27.82 -3.66
C ILE A 299 -3.29 -29.28 -3.63
N PHE A 300 -3.86 -30.05 -2.69
CA PHE A 300 -3.32 -31.35 -2.30
C PHE A 300 -1.82 -31.24 -1.94
N ASP A 301 -0.96 -31.99 -2.64
CA ASP A 301 0.49 -32.00 -2.43
C ASP A 301 1.24 -31.07 -3.39
N GLU A 302 0.53 -30.32 -4.25
CA GLU A 302 1.12 -29.43 -5.24
C GLU A 302 1.25 -28.00 -4.70
N GLU A 303 2.47 -27.47 -4.73
CA GLU A 303 2.71 -26.05 -4.39
C GLU A 303 2.28 -25.14 -5.54
N VAL A 304 1.42 -24.19 -5.19
CA VAL A 304 0.84 -23.22 -6.13
C VAL A 304 1.14 -21.81 -5.66
N VAL A 305 1.44 -20.93 -6.61
CA VAL A 305 1.65 -19.51 -6.34
C VAL A 305 0.58 -18.69 -7.05
N TYR A 306 -0.06 -17.80 -6.32
CA TYR A 306 -0.95 -16.77 -6.84
C TYR A 306 -0.22 -15.43 -6.79
N ALA A 307 -0.19 -14.71 -7.90
CA ALA A 307 0.35 -13.35 -7.98
C ALA A 307 -0.48 -12.54 -8.99
N HIS A 308 -0.43 -11.21 -8.94
CA HIS A 308 -1.12 -10.41 -9.96
C HIS A 308 -0.36 -10.42 -11.31
N GLY A 309 0.97 -10.29 -11.27
CA GLY A 309 1.83 -10.32 -12.47
C GLY A 309 2.52 -9.00 -12.81
N ASN A 310 2.21 -7.91 -12.11
CA ASN A 310 2.86 -6.60 -12.30
C ASN A 310 4.33 -6.56 -11.83
N PHE A 311 4.75 -7.50 -10.97
CA PHE A 311 6.15 -7.72 -10.58
C PHE A 311 6.76 -8.97 -11.24
N ASP A 312 5.90 -9.89 -11.66
CA ASP A 312 6.23 -11.23 -12.08
C ASP A 312 5.76 -11.45 -13.52
N ASN A 313 6.51 -10.88 -14.48
CA ASN A 313 6.26 -11.15 -15.89
C ASN A 313 6.19 -12.67 -16.11
N PRO A 314 5.20 -13.21 -16.86
CA PRO A 314 4.99 -14.65 -16.98
C PRO A 314 6.22 -15.45 -17.44
N ASN A 315 7.13 -14.85 -18.20
CA ASN A 315 8.35 -15.53 -18.65
C ASN A 315 9.47 -15.52 -17.60
N GLN A 316 9.40 -14.62 -16.61
CA GLN A 316 10.41 -14.46 -15.57
C GLN A 316 9.95 -14.95 -14.20
N SER A 317 8.63 -15.05 -13.98
CA SER A 317 8.02 -15.50 -12.72
C SER A 317 8.56 -16.86 -12.27
N VAL A 318 8.73 -17.80 -13.21
CA VAL A 318 9.29 -19.13 -12.96
C VAL A 318 10.74 -19.13 -12.48
N ASN A 319 11.50 -18.07 -12.72
CA ASN A 319 12.86 -17.95 -12.19
C ASN A 319 12.87 -17.15 -10.88
N ARG A 320 12.08 -16.06 -10.80
CA ARG A 320 12.12 -15.14 -9.67
C ARG A 320 11.39 -15.66 -8.43
N LEU A 321 10.15 -16.14 -8.60
CA LEU A 321 9.34 -16.60 -7.48
C LEU A 321 9.98 -17.81 -6.79
N PRO A 322 10.53 -18.82 -7.49
CA PRO A 322 11.17 -19.94 -6.80
C PRO A 322 12.41 -19.55 -6.02
N GLN A 323 13.21 -18.62 -6.55
CA GLN A 323 14.40 -18.13 -5.86
C GLN A 323 14.05 -17.30 -4.62
N LEU A 324 12.94 -16.55 -4.68
CA LEU A 324 12.44 -15.78 -3.54
C LEU A 324 11.84 -16.70 -2.46
N LEU A 325 11.06 -17.69 -2.86
CA LEU A 325 10.29 -18.57 -1.97
C LEU A 325 11.11 -19.74 -1.42
N GLY A 326 12.25 -20.06 -2.05
CA GLY A 326 13.05 -21.25 -1.71
C GLY A 326 12.39 -22.57 -2.11
N VAL A 327 11.41 -22.51 -3.02
CA VAL A 327 10.50 -23.61 -3.39
C VAL A 327 10.23 -23.57 -4.88
N ILE A 328 10.17 -24.71 -5.56
CA ILE A 328 9.79 -24.79 -6.98
C ILE A 328 8.31 -25.17 -7.08
N PRO A 329 7.39 -24.20 -7.30
CA PRO A 329 5.96 -24.47 -7.35
C PRO A 329 5.61 -25.23 -8.63
N LYS A 330 4.59 -26.08 -8.58
CA LYS A 330 4.08 -26.80 -9.76
C LYS A 330 3.23 -25.89 -10.64
N HIS A 331 2.54 -24.93 -10.03
CA HIS A 331 1.73 -23.94 -10.75
C HIS A 331 1.98 -22.51 -10.28
N ILE A 332 2.02 -21.58 -11.24
CA ILE A 332 2.02 -20.14 -10.98
C ILE A 332 0.83 -19.55 -11.73
N PHE A 333 -0.10 -18.92 -11.02
CA PHE A 333 -1.29 -18.29 -11.56
C PHE A 333 -1.18 -16.77 -11.47
N THR A 334 -1.30 -16.09 -12.60
CA THR A 334 -1.26 -14.61 -12.68
C THR A 334 -2.39 -14.03 -13.51
N GLY A 335 -2.56 -12.71 -13.49
CA GLY A 335 -3.46 -11.93 -14.35
C GLY A 335 -2.70 -10.86 -15.15
N HIS A 336 -3.17 -9.60 -15.07
CA HIS A 336 -2.49 -8.37 -15.50
C HIS A 336 -2.38 -8.14 -17.01
N ILE A 337 -2.07 -9.15 -17.81
CA ILE A 337 -1.87 -8.97 -19.27
C ILE A 337 -3.17 -9.14 -20.09
N HIS A 338 -4.29 -9.43 -19.42
CA HIS A 338 -5.66 -9.48 -19.97
C HIS A 338 -5.90 -10.52 -21.08
N HIS A 339 -5.00 -11.47 -21.30
CA HIS A 339 -5.19 -12.55 -22.25
C HIS A 339 -4.67 -13.88 -21.71
N LYS A 340 -5.26 -14.97 -22.19
CA LYS A 340 -4.85 -16.32 -21.80
C LYS A 340 -3.41 -16.58 -22.25
N PHE A 341 -2.58 -17.04 -21.32
CA PHE A 341 -1.27 -17.60 -21.61
C PHE A 341 -1.06 -18.82 -20.72
N SER A 342 -0.55 -19.91 -21.28
CA SER A 342 -0.12 -21.06 -20.49
C SER A 342 1.16 -21.62 -21.08
N LYS A 343 2.17 -21.83 -20.25
CA LYS A 343 3.46 -22.37 -20.69
C LYS A 343 4.13 -23.18 -19.59
N GLU A 344 4.71 -24.29 -19.99
CA GLU A 344 5.49 -25.17 -19.14
C GLU A 344 6.98 -24.78 -19.16
N TYR A 345 7.58 -24.85 -17.99
CA TYR A 345 8.97 -24.55 -17.71
C TYR A 345 9.53 -25.65 -16.81
N GLY A 346 9.88 -26.79 -17.41
CA GLY A 346 10.24 -27.99 -16.66
C GLY A 346 9.05 -28.48 -15.83
N VAL A 347 9.18 -28.47 -14.50
CA VAL A 347 8.14 -28.95 -13.57
C VAL A 347 7.05 -27.92 -13.28
N THR A 348 7.32 -26.64 -13.55
CA THR A 348 6.41 -25.53 -13.26
C THR A 348 5.61 -25.16 -14.49
N ARG A 349 4.28 -25.06 -14.37
CA ARG A 349 3.41 -24.49 -15.41
C ARG A 349 2.92 -23.11 -14.97
N VAL A 350 3.19 -22.10 -15.80
CA VAL A 350 2.70 -20.72 -15.60
C VAL A 350 1.40 -20.57 -16.36
N HIS A 351 0.38 -20.05 -15.69
CA HIS A 351 -0.95 -19.78 -16.21
C HIS A 351 -1.28 -18.31 -16.01
N VAL A 352 -1.73 -17.65 -17.06
CA VAL A 352 -2.21 -16.27 -17.02
C VAL A 352 -3.69 -16.26 -17.34
N ASN A 353 -4.46 -15.79 -16.37
CA ASN A 353 -5.89 -15.63 -16.46
C ASN A 353 -6.23 -14.45 -17.38
N PRO A 354 -7.19 -14.59 -18.30
CA PRO A 354 -7.71 -13.45 -19.06
C PRO A 354 -8.48 -12.49 -18.16
N SER A 355 -8.81 -11.31 -18.68
CA SER A 355 -9.57 -10.30 -17.93
C SER A 355 -11.08 -10.45 -18.08
N LEU A 356 -11.83 -9.98 -17.07
CA LEU A 356 -13.28 -9.91 -17.16
C LEU A 356 -13.74 -8.69 -17.96
N ILE A 357 -12.99 -7.58 -17.89
CA ILE A 357 -13.26 -6.37 -18.68
C ILE A 357 -13.10 -6.61 -20.19
N GLY A 358 -12.15 -7.46 -20.60
CA GLY A 358 -11.79 -7.65 -22.01
C GLY A 358 -10.84 -6.57 -22.52
N ALA A 359 -10.91 -6.26 -23.82
CA ALA A 359 -10.08 -5.25 -24.45
C ALA A 359 -10.60 -3.82 -24.17
N ASP A 360 -9.82 -3.04 -23.44
CA ASP A 360 -10.00 -1.59 -23.26
C ASP A 360 -9.33 -0.79 -24.39
N ASP A 361 -9.37 0.54 -24.32
CA ASP A 361 -8.78 1.40 -25.35
C ASP A 361 -7.25 1.31 -25.43
N HIS A 362 -6.60 1.09 -24.29
CA HIS A 362 -5.14 0.95 -24.21
C HIS A 362 -4.67 -0.33 -24.89
N SER A 363 -5.25 -1.47 -24.52
CA SER A 363 -4.95 -2.78 -25.12
C SER A 363 -5.41 -2.89 -26.55
N THR A 364 -6.51 -2.22 -26.92
CA THR A 364 -6.95 -2.09 -28.31
C THR A 364 -5.90 -1.31 -29.10
N SER A 365 -5.50 -0.12 -28.66
CA SER A 365 -4.46 0.70 -29.31
C SER A 365 -3.15 -0.07 -29.49
N GLY A 366 -2.74 -0.84 -28.48
CA GLY A 366 -1.52 -1.64 -28.51
C GLY A 366 -1.61 -3.00 -29.19
N ARG A 367 -2.82 -3.43 -29.61
CA ARG A 367 -3.08 -4.72 -30.29
C ARG A 367 -2.71 -5.98 -29.49
N TYR A 368 -2.80 -5.92 -28.16
CA TYR A 368 -2.52 -7.05 -27.26
C TYR A 368 -3.69 -7.42 -26.34
N GLY A 369 -4.88 -6.85 -26.57
CA GLY A 369 -6.09 -7.15 -25.81
C GLY A 369 -6.64 -8.57 -26.04
N GLY A 370 -7.26 -9.14 -25.00
CA GLY A 370 -7.95 -10.42 -25.05
C GLY A 370 -9.47 -10.27 -25.09
N LYS A 371 -10.16 -11.35 -25.50
CA LYS A 371 -11.61 -11.45 -25.30
C LYS A 371 -11.91 -11.63 -23.81
N PRO A 372 -12.99 -11.03 -23.29
CA PRO A 372 -13.37 -11.19 -21.89
C PRO A 372 -13.61 -12.66 -21.57
N ALA A 373 -12.87 -13.18 -20.59
CA ALA A 373 -12.91 -14.57 -20.17
C ALA A 373 -12.25 -14.74 -18.79
N GLN A 374 -12.49 -15.88 -18.16
CA GLN A 374 -11.82 -16.31 -16.92
C GLN A 374 -11.60 -17.83 -17.00
N SER A 375 -10.75 -18.37 -16.12
CA SER A 375 -10.39 -19.78 -16.14
C SER A 375 -10.85 -20.50 -14.87
N PHE A 376 -11.30 -21.74 -15.03
CA PHE A 376 -11.63 -22.64 -13.92
C PHE A 376 -10.86 -23.95 -14.08
N PHE A 377 -10.15 -24.38 -13.05
CA PHE A 377 -9.31 -25.57 -13.07
C PHE A 377 -9.89 -26.64 -12.16
N VAL A 378 -9.65 -27.90 -12.52
CA VAL A 378 -10.02 -29.08 -11.72
C VAL A 378 -8.76 -29.86 -11.42
N PHE A 379 -8.56 -30.15 -10.14
CA PHE A 379 -7.46 -30.91 -9.61
C PHE A 379 -7.99 -32.23 -9.06
N ASP A 380 -7.35 -33.30 -9.48
CA ASP A 380 -7.47 -34.63 -8.90
C ASP A 380 -6.30 -34.87 -7.93
N LYS A 381 -6.54 -35.69 -6.91
CA LYS A 381 -5.54 -35.97 -5.87
C LYS A 381 -4.37 -36.80 -6.40
N GLU A 382 -4.61 -37.71 -7.34
CA GLU A 382 -3.59 -38.60 -7.89
C GLU A 382 -2.91 -37.98 -9.12
N ASP A 383 -3.70 -37.41 -10.03
CA ASP A 383 -3.20 -36.89 -11.31
C ASP A 383 -2.78 -35.41 -11.28
N GLY A 384 -3.12 -34.67 -10.20
CA GLY A 384 -2.88 -33.23 -10.11
C GLY A 384 -3.85 -32.45 -11.00
N LEU A 385 -3.36 -31.48 -11.77
CA LEU A 385 -4.21 -30.69 -12.67
C LEU A 385 -4.83 -31.55 -13.80
N GLU A 386 -6.10 -31.91 -13.64
CA GLU A 386 -6.86 -32.78 -14.56
C GLU A 386 -7.45 -32.00 -15.73
N SER A 387 -8.01 -30.80 -15.49
CA SER A 387 -8.74 -30.06 -16.51
C SER A 387 -8.69 -28.54 -16.33
N GLU A 388 -8.72 -27.83 -17.45
CA GLU A 388 -8.89 -26.38 -17.51
C GLU A 388 -10.10 -26.03 -18.37
N TYR A 389 -11.05 -25.31 -17.78
CA TYR A 389 -12.23 -24.76 -18.43
C TYR A 389 -12.00 -23.28 -18.75
N TYR A 390 -12.05 -22.93 -20.03
CA TYR A 390 -11.98 -21.55 -20.51
C TYR A 390 -13.38 -20.93 -20.60
N ILE A 391 -13.71 -20.06 -19.66
CA ILE A 391 -15.05 -19.46 -19.50
C ILE A 391 -15.10 -18.16 -20.29
N ARG A 392 -15.65 -18.20 -21.50
CA ARG A 392 -15.84 -17.01 -22.33
C ARG A 392 -17.02 -16.16 -21.83
N LEU A 393 -16.77 -14.87 -21.71
CA LEU A 393 -17.73 -13.86 -21.24
C LEU A 393 -18.15 -12.88 -22.35
N ASP A 394 -17.60 -13.04 -23.57
CA ASP A 394 -17.85 -12.20 -24.75
C ASP A 394 -19.27 -12.37 -25.36
N LYS A 395 -20.07 -13.29 -24.80
CA LYS A 395 -21.48 -13.46 -25.17
C LYS A 395 -22.40 -12.42 -24.53
N VAL A 396 -21.96 -11.78 -23.45
CA VAL A 396 -22.66 -10.68 -22.79
C VAL A 396 -22.17 -9.38 -23.42
N LYS A 397 -23.09 -8.60 -23.98
CA LYS A 397 -22.81 -7.38 -24.75
C LYS A 397 -23.51 -6.18 -24.18
#